data_AF-A0A399ZV06-F1
#
_entry.id   AF-A0A399ZV06-F1
#
_cell.length_a   1.000
_cell.length_b   1.000
_cell.length_c   1.000
_cell.angle_alpha   90.00
_cell.angle_beta   90.00
_cell.angle_gamma   90.00
#
_symmetry.space_group_name_H-M   'P 1'
#
loop_
_entity.id
_entity.type
_entity.pdbx_description
1 polymer ?
#
loop_
_entity_poly.entity_id
_entity_poly.type
_entity_poly.pdbx_seq_one_letter_code
_entity_poly.pdbx_strand_id
1 'polypeptide(L)'
;MDYGLILTPLLFRLPLFLLWLVCIVVAVMRWKKHPRTSLATVLGCLVLSVSSFLQTILPPLFPALLEQSYEARWLVDVYFIVIRILPFVDLLGWIFVLVAIFGERKQITVSQEPTA
;
A
#
# COMPACT_ATOMS: atom_id res chain seq x y z
N MET A 1 -2.68 -17.46 23.74
CA MET A 1 -2.47 -16.42 22.72
C MET A 1 -2.85 -15.08 23.32
N ASP A 2 -1.87 -14.23 23.58
CA ASP A 2 -2.12 -12.88 24.09
C ASP A 2 -2.63 -12.00 22.95
N TYR A 3 -3.95 -11.93 22.80
CA TYR A 3 -4.61 -11.13 21.76
C TYR A 3 -4.24 -9.63 21.83
N GLY A 4 -3.76 -9.16 22.99
CA GLY A 4 -3.24 -7.81 23.17
C GLY A 4 -2.09 -7.46 22.23
N LEU A 5 -1.23 -8.42 21.88
CA LEU A 5 -0.08 -8.20 20.99
C LEU A 5 -0.49 -7.90 19.53
N ILE A 6 -1.69 -8.32 19.11
CA ILE A 6 -2.22 -8.09 17.76
C ILE A 6 -3.15 -6.87 17.73
N LEU A 7 -3.96 -6.69 18.78
CA LEU A 7 -4.93 -5.59 18.85
C LEU A 7 -4.26 -4.22 18.93
N THR A 8 -3.22 -4.08 19.75
CA THR A 8 -2.52 -2.79 19.92
C THR A 8 -1.94 -2.24 18.61
N PRO A 9 -1.13 -2.97 17.83
CA PRO A 9 -0.60 -2.45 16.56
C PRO A 9 -1.69 -2.21 15.52
N LEU A 10 -2.79 -2.97 15.54
CA LEU A 10 -3.93 -2.76 14.65
C LEU A 10 -4.64 -1.42 14.95
N LEU A 11 -4.86 -1.12 16.24
CA LEU A 11 -5.45 0.13 16.71
C LEU A 11 -4.60 1.34 16.30
N PHE A 12 -3.27 1.26 16.41
CA PHE A 12 -2.38 2.33 15.98
C PHE A 12 -2.35 2.54 14.46
N ARG A 13 -2.60 1.49 13.67
CA ARG A 13 -2.65 1.57 12.20
C ARG A 13 -4.04 1.86 11.64
N LEU A 14 -5.08 1.85 12.47
CA LEU A 14 -6.46 2.10 12.08
C LEU A 14 -6.65 3.44 11.34
N PRO A 15 -6.06 4.58 11.77
CA PRO A 15 -6.15 5.85 11.04
C PRO A 15 -5.57 5.74 9.62
N LEU A 16 -4.49 4.99 9.46
CA LEU A 16 -3.85 4.77 8.17
C LEU A 16 -4.74 3.93 7.26
N PHE A 17 -5.37 2.86 7.76
CA PHE A 17 -6.33 2.07 6.99
C PHE A 17 -7.55 2.89 6.55
N LEU A 18 -8.06 3.76 7.42
CA LEU A 18 -9.14 4.69 7.07
C LEU A 18 -8.72 5.65 5.94
N LEU A 19 -7.49 6.17 6.01
CA LEU A 19 -6.93 7.01 4.95
C LEU A 19 -6.91 6.26 3.60
N TRP A 20 -6.40 5.02 3.57
CA TRP A 20 -6.38 4.20 2.35
C TRP A 20 -7.79 3.95 1.81
N LEU A 21 -8.76 3.67 2.68
CA LEU A 21 -10.15 3.42 2.31
C LEU A 21 -10.79 4.66 1.68
N VAL A 22 -10.57 5.84 2.28
CA VAL A 22 -11.04 7.12 1.73
C VAL A 22 -10.40 7.40 0.37
N CYS A 23 -9.10 7.17 0.20
CA CYS A 23 -8.43 7.31 -1.09
C CYS A 23 -9.03 6.41 -2.18
N ILE A 24 -9.34 5.14 -1.85
CA ILE A 24 -10.00 4.21 -2.78
C ILE A 24 -11.39 4.73 -3.16
N VAL A 25 -12.20 5.16 -2.19
CA VAL A 25 -13.56 5.69 -2.43
C VAL A 25 -13.50 6.91 -3.35
N VAL A 26 -12.64 7.87 -3.05
CA VAL A 26 -12.47 9.09 -3.88
C VAL A 26 -11.99 8.74 -5.29
N ALA A 27 -11.07 7.80 -5.43
CA ALA A 27 -10.58 7.34 -6.72
C ALA A 27 -11.67 6.68 -7.57
N VAL A 28 -12.50 5.83 -6.96
CA VAL A 28 -13.65 5.19 -7.60
C VAL A 28 -14.71 6.21 -7.99
N MET A 29 -15.02 7.19 -7.13
CA MET A 29 -15.96 8.27 -7.45
C MET A 29 -15.50 9.13 -8.65
N ARG A 30 -14.19 9.33 -8.82
CA ARG A 30 -13.61 10.10 -9.93
C ARG A 30 -13.34 9.30 -11.21
N TRP A 31 -13.61 8.00 -11.21
CA TRP A 31 -13.25 7.09 -12.31
C TRP A 31 -13.83 7.51 -13.67
N LYS A 32 -15.06 8.06 -13.70
CA LYS A 32 -15.71 8.47 -14.95
C LYS A 32 -15.00 9.62 -15.67
N LYS A 33 -14.27 10.46 -14.94
CA LYS A 33 -13.59 11.63 -15.52
C LYS A 33 -12.18 11.29 -16.01
N HIS A 34 -11.49 10.44 -15.27
CA HIS A 34 -10.07 10.19 -15.40
C HIS A 34 -9.72 8.71 -15.09
N PRO A 35 -10.10 7.76 -15.98
CA PRO A 35 -10.06 6.33 -15.66
C PRO A 35 -8.64 5.79 -15.45
N ARG A 36 -7.63 6.35 -16.13
CA ARG A 36 -6.23 5.91 -16.02
C ARG A 36 -5.61 6.30 -14.67
N THR A 37 -5.81 7.53 -14.22
CA THR A 37 -5.29 7.99 -12.92
C THR A 37 -6.05 7.37 -11.76
N SER A 38 -7.38 7.21 -11.86
CA SER A 38 -8.17 6.49 -10.87
C SER A 38 -7.71 5.04 -10.69
N LEU A 39 -7.42 4.31 -11.78
CA LEU A 39 -6.95 2.92 -11.69
C LEU A 39 -5.56 2.83 -11.04
N ALA A 40 -4.64 3.74 -11.37
CA ALA A 40 -3.34 3.82 -10.72
C ALA A 40 -3.46 4.10 -9.21
N THR A 41 -4.34 5.03 -8.81
CA THR A 41 -4.60 5.31 -7.37
C THR A 41 -5.15 4.08 -6.66
N VAL A 42 -6.13 3.39 -7.25
CA VAL A 42 -6.73 2.21 -6.63
C VAL A 42 -5.71 1.09 -6.47
N LEU A 43 -4.90 0.82 -7.48
CA LEU A 43 -3.82 -0.18 -7.40
C LEU A 43 -2.78 0.20 -6.34
N GLY A 44 -2.32 1.46 -6.33
CA GLY A 44 -1.37 1.94 -5.33
C GLY A 44 -1.90 1.80 -3.90
N CYS A 45 -3.15 2.22 -3.67
CA CYS A 45 -3.79 2.09 -2.37
C CYS A 45 -4.01 0.64 -1.95
N LEU A 46 -4.37 -0.23 -2.88
CA LEU A 46 -4.58 -1.65 -2.61
C LEU A 46 -3.27 -2.34 -2.24
N VAL A 47 -2.19 -2.07 -2.99
CA VAL A 47 -0.85 -2.58 -2.71
C VAL A 47 -0.40 -2.14 -1.32
N LEU A 48 -0.54 -0.86 -0.99
CA LEU A 48 -0.13 -0.29 0.30
C LEU A 48 -0.97 -0.79 1.47
N SER A 49 -2.26 -1.03 1.24
CA SER A 49 -3.14 -1.60 2.26
C SER A 49 -2.78 -3.05 2.58
N VAL A 50 -2.58 -3.87 1.54
CA VAL A 50 -2.20 -5.28 1.69
C VAL A 50 -0.83 -5.43 2.34
N SER A 51 0.17 -4.64 1.90
CA SER A 51 1.51 -4.68 2.49
C SER A 51 1.50 -4.21 3.94
N SER A 52 0.78 -3.13 4.27
CA SER A 52 0.61 -2.65 5.65
C SER A 52 -0.04 -3.70 6.53
N PHE A 53 -1.05 -4.40 6.01
CA PHE A 53 -1.73 -5.48 6.70
C PHE A 53 -0.79 -6.66 6.99
N LEU A 54 -0.05 -7.12 5.97
CA LEU A 54 0.97 -8.17 6.12
C LEU A 54 2.00 -7.80 7.17
N GLN A 55 2.55 -6.58 7.13
CA GLN A 55 3.51 -6.10 8.12
C GLN A 55 2.94 -5.99 9.55
N THR A 56 1.62 -5.89 9.69
CA THR A 56 0.96 -5.83 11.00
C THR A 56 0.74 -7.22 11.58
N ILE A 57 0.37 -8.18 10.73
CA ILE A 57 -0.01 -9.53 11.16
C ILE A 57 1.18 -10.49 11.21
N LEU A 58 2.11 -10.41 10.26
CA LEU A 58 3.24 -11.35 10.20
C LEU A 58 4.09 -11.34 11.47
N PRO A 59 4.53 -10.19 12.03
CA PRO A 59 5.41 -10.19 13.20
C PRO A 59 4.83 -10.89 14.44
N PRO A 60 3.57 -10.64 14.87
CA PRO A 60 2.99 -11.37 16.00
C PRO A 60 2.60 -12.81 15.67
N LEU A 61 2.29 -13.13 14.41
CA LEU A 61 1.93 -14.48 14.00
C LEU A 61 3.15 -15.41 13.90
N PHE A 62 4.31 -14.86 13.57
CA PHE A 62 5.52 -15.64 13.29
C PHE A 62 6.05 -16.45 14.49
N PRO A 63 6.16 -15.90 15.73
CA PRO A 63 6.54 -16.68 16.90
C PRO A 63 5.60 -17.86 17.17
N ALA A 64 4.28 -17.65 17.01
CA ALA A 64 3.29 -18.70 17.20
C ALA A 64 3.45 -19.84 16.17
N LEU A 65 3.83 -19.51 14.93
CA LEU A 65 4.14 -20.50 13.90
C LEU A 65 5.43 -21.26 14.19
N LEU A 66 6.45 -20.60 14.75
CA LEU A 66 7.72 -21.24 15.13
C LEU A 66 7.58 -22.21 16.30
N GLU A 67 6.79 -21.87 17.31
CA GLU A 67 6.52 -22.75 18.45
C GLU A 67 5.90 -24.09 18.02
N GLN A 68 5.06 -24.06 16.98
CA GLN A 68 4.42 -25.25 16.41
C GLN A 68 5.36 -26.05 15.48
N SER A 69 6.43 -25.41 15.00
CA SER A 69 7.25 -25.89 13.87
C SER A 69 8.74 -25.85 14.21
N TYR A 70 9.13 -26.34 15.39
CA TYR A 70 10.50 -26.22 15.96
C TYR A 70 11.64 -26.66 15.01
N GLU A 71 11.38 -27.48 13.99
CA GLU A 71 12.37 -27.93 13.01
C GLU A 71 12.32 -27.20 11.65
N ALA A 72 11.35 -26.32 11.43
CA ALA A 72 11.11 -25.69 10.14
C ALA A 72 12.03 -24.47 9.91
N ARG A 73 13.34 -24.72 9.77
CA ARG A 73 14.34 -23.68 9.44
C ARG A 73 13.96 -22.86 8.20
N TRP A 74 13.30 -23.48 7.22
CA TRP A 74 12.83 -22.82 6.01
C TRP A 74 11.77 -21.74 6.28
N LEU A 75 10.97 -21.83 7.34
CA LEU A 75 10.00 -20.79 7.69
C LEU A 75 10.69 -19.49 8.10
N VAL A 76 11.82 -19.59 8.80
CA VAL A 76 12.64 -18.46 9.20
C VAL A 76 13.23 -17.76 7.98
N ASP A 77 13.78 -18.53 7.04
CA ASP A 77 14.34 -17.96 5.81
C ASP A 77 13.26 -17.28 4.97
N VAL A 78 12.08 -17.90 4.81
CA VAL A 78 10.93 -17.32 4.11
C VAL A 78 10.48 -16.03 4.79
N TYR A 79 10.37 -15.99 6.12
CA TYR A 79 10.00 -14.79 6.85
C TYR A 79 11.00 -13.64 6.62
N PHE A 80 12.30 -13.91 6.69
CA PHE A 80 13.32 -12.90 6.43
C PHE A 80 13.31 -12.40 4.98
N ILE A 81 13.02 -13.28 4.01
CA ILE A 81 12.86 -12.88 2.61
C ILE A 81 11.63 -11.98 2.47
N VAL A 82 10.48 -12.38 3.02
CA VAL A 82 9.23 -11.61 2.94
C VAL A 82 9.38 -10.23 3.57
N ILE A 83 9.91 -10.13 4.79
CA ILE A 83 10.07 -8.83 5.47
C ILE A 83 11.06 -7.91 4.75
N ARG A 84 12.03 -8.48 4.02
CA ARG A 84 12.97 -7.71 3.20
C ARG A 84 12.35 -7.27 1.87
N ILE A 85 11.42 -8.02 1.31
CA ILE A 85 10.74 -7.70 0.04
C ILE A 85 9.59 -6.70 0.24
N LEU A 86 8.85 -6.79 1.35
CA LEU A 86 7.67 -5.93 1.61
C LEU A 86 7.92 -4.41 1.45
N PRO A 87 9.05 -3.83 1.92
CA PRO A 87 9.35 -2.41 1.69
C PRO A 87 9.47 -2.02 0.21
N PHE A 88 9.90 -2.94 -0.66
CA PHE A 88 9.94 -2.69 -2.11
C PHE A 88 8.53 -2.68 -2.70
N VAL A 89 7.64 -3.52 -2.18
CA VAL A 89 6.22 -3.51 -2.54
C VAL A 89 5.56 -2.19 -2.11
N ASP A 90 5.90 -1.69 -0.92
CA ASP A 90 5.45 -0.35 -0.47
C ASP A 90 5.93 0.75 -1.42
N LEU A 91 7.21 0.70 -1.81
CA LEU A 91 7.77 1.66 -2.75
C LEU A 91 7.04 1.64 -4.10
N LEU A 92 6.70 0.47 -4.63
CA LEU A 92 5.88 0.35 -5.85
C LEU A 92 4.50 0.97 -5.67
N GLY A 93 3.84 0.72 -4.53
CA GLY A 93 2.56 1.33 -4.20
C GLY A 93 2.64 2.86 -4.20
N TRP A 94 3.70 3.43 -3.60
CA TRP A 94 3.94 4.87 -3.60
C TRP A 94 4.19 5.42 -5.00
N ILE A 95 4.93 4.70 -5.85
CA ILE A 95 5.12 5.08 -7.25
C ILE A 95 3.77 5.18 -7.97
N PHE A 96 2.88 4.19 -7.79
CA PHE A 96 1.54 4.24 -8.38
C PHE A 96 0.72 5.46 -7.90
N VAL A 97 0.77 5.76 -6.61
CA VAL A 97 0.10 6.94 -6.03
C VAL A 97 0.68 8.23 -6.62
N LEU A 98 2.01 8.35 -6.72
CA LEU A 98 2.67 9.53 -7.30
C LEU A 98 2.34 9.69 -8.78
N VAL A 99 2.39 8.61 -9.56
CA VAL A 99 2.00 8.62 -10.97
C VAL A 99 0.54 9.05 -11.12
N ALA A 100 -0.34 8.62 -10.22
CA ALA A 100 -1.73 9.04 -10.26
C ALA A 100 -1.92 10.53 -9.93
N ILE A 101 -1.14 11.07 -9.00
CA ILE A 101 -1.16 12.49 -8.62
C ILE A 101 -0.63 13.37 -9.75
N PHE A 102 0.50 12.98 -10.36
CA PHE A 102 1.22 13.81 -11.33
C PHE A 102 0.88 13.53 -12.80
N GLY A 103 0.27 12.38 -13.10
CA GLY A 103 0.02 11.91 -14.47
C GLY A 103 -0.95 12.75 -15.29
N GLU A 104 -1.67 13.69 -14.66
CA GLU A 104 -2.73 14.48 -15.31
C GLU A 104 -2.46 15.97 -15.45
N ARG A 105 -1.20 16.40 -15.37
CA ARG A 105 -0.86 17.78 -15.80
C ARG A 105 -1.03 17.90 -17.32
N LYS A 106 -2.20 18.37 -17.75
CA LYS A 106 -2.42 18.88 -19.12
C LYS A 106 -1.38 19.95 -19.40
N GLN A 107 -0.60 19.76 -20.46
CA GLN A 107 0.29 20.78 -20.98
C GLN A 107 -0.57 21.99 -21.37
N ILE A 108 -0.33 23.12 -20.71
CA ILE A 108 -0.91 24.39 -21.13
C ILE A 108 -0.17 24.72 -22.43
N THR A 109 -0.79 24.46 -23.57
CA THR A 109 -0.31 24.97 -24.85
C THR A 109 -0.37 26.49 -24.74
N VAL A 110 0.76 27.12 -24.46
CA VAL A 110 0.91 28.57 -24.55
C VAL A 110 0.73 28.88 -26.03
N SER A 111 -0.47 29.29 -26.45
CA SER A 111 -0.66 29.90 -27.77
C SER A 111 0.29 31.08 -27.82
N GLN A 112 1.39 30.90 -28.53
CA GLN A 112 2.27 31.97 -28.94
C GLN A 112 1.42 32.88 -29.81
N GLU A 113 0.93 33.96 -29.22
CA GLU A 113 0.25 35.03 -29.94
C GLU A 113 1.28 35.62 -30.91
N PRO A 114 1.05 35.54 -32.23
CA PRO A 114 2.00 36.05 -33.21
C PRO A 114 2.07 37.57 -33.04
N THR A 115 3.20 38.03 -32.52
CA THR A 115 3.53 39.45 -32.50
C THR A 115 3.76 39.88 -33.95
N ALA A 116 2.96 40.87 -34.36
CA ALA A 116 2.83 41.38 -35.72
C ALA A 116 4.12 41.94 -36.32
#